data_AF-A0A9Y1Z8I4-F1
#
_entry.id   AF-A0A9Y1Z8I4-F1
#
_cell.length_a   1.000
_cell.length_b   1.000
_cell.length_c   1.000
_cell.angle_alpha   90.00
_cell.angle_beta   90.00
_cell.angle_gamma   90.00
#
_symmetry.space_group_name_H-M   'P 1'
#
loop_
_entity.id
_entity.type
_entity.pdbx_description
1 polymer ?
#
loop_
_entity_poly.entity_id
_entity_poly.type
_entity_poly.pdbx_seq_one_letter_code
_entity_poly.pdbx_strand_id
1 'polypeptide(L)' 'MREDRTVVDILERVRESRRRKRCPDCEAVASIRGVRGEYWWECPNCDAIGIGYNTRSAALEGLQNRRS' A
#
# COMPACT_ATOMS: atom_id res chain seq x y z
N MET A 1 -0.86 -19.41 -27.82
CA MET A 1 -1.90 -19.03 -26.83
C MET A 1 -1.36 -19.16 -25.41
N ARG A 2 -0.65 -18.15 -24.88
CA ARG A 2 -0.15 -18.12 -23.49
C ARG A 2 -0.06 -16.69 -22.90
N GLU A 3 -0.78 -15.72 -23.44
CA GLU A 3 -0.68 -14.31 -22.98
C GLU A 3 -1.88 -13.85 -22.14
N ASP A 4 -3.07 -14.46 -22.30
CA ASP A 4 -4.29 -14.00 -21.61
C ASP A 4 -4.34 -14.33 -20.11
N ARG A 5 -3.74 -15.47 -19.70
CA ARG A 5 -3.71 -15.88 -18.28
C ARG A 5 -2.81 -14.97 -17.43
N THR A 6 -1.81 -14.35 -18.05
CA THR A 6 -0.81 -13.54 -17.37
C THR A 6 -1.33 -12.14 -17.04
N VAL A 7 -2.12 -11.54 -17.92
CA VAL A 7 -2.65 -10.18 -17.72
C VAL A 7 -3.68 -10.16 -16.58
N VAL A 8 -4.57 -11.16 -16.53
CA VAL A 8 -5.56 -11.27 -15.44
C VAL A 8 -4.86 -11.47 -14.08
N ASP A 9 -3.87 -12.36 -13.99
CA ASP A 9 -3.10 -12.60 -12.76
C ASP A 9 -2.34 -11.34 -12.27
N ILE A 10 -1.75 -10.57 -13.21
CA ILE A 10 -1.10 -9.29 -12.90
C ILE A 10 -2.12 -8.28 -12.39
N LEU A 11 -3.29 -8.18 -13.02
CA LEU A 11 -4.35 -7.27 -12.59
C LEU A 11 -4.91 -7.65 -11.22
N GLU A 12 -5.04 -8.94 -10.91
CA GLU A 12 -5.44 -9.42 -9.59
C GLU A 12 -4.40 -9.08 -8.53
N ARG A 13 -3.10 -9.32 -8.79
CA ARG A 13 -2.00 -8.90 -7.90
C ARG A 13 -1.95 -7.40 -7.66
N VAL A 14 -2.24 -6.59 -8.69
CA VAL A 14 -2.33 -5.12 -8.56
C VAL A 14 -3.55 -4.73 -7.73
N ARG A 15 -4.70 -5.38 -7.92
CA ARG A 15 -5.92 -5.15 -7.12
C ARG A 15 -5.72 -5.53 -5.65
N GLU A 16 -5.08 -6.66 -5.36
CA GLU A 16 -4.73 -7.07 -4.00
C GLU A 16 -3.72 -6.10 -3.36
N SER A 17 -2.69 -5.71 -4.11
CA SER A 17 -1.72 -4.71 -3.66
C SER A 17 -2.36 -3.35 -3.38
N ARG A 18 -3.36 -2.94 -4.16
CA ARG A 18 -4.14 -1.71 -3.94
C ARG A 18 -5.06 -1.82 -2.74
N ARG A 19 -5.74 -2.96 -2.55
CA ARG A 19 -6.59 -3.22 -1.37
C ARG A 19 -5.79 -3.14 -0.07
N ARG A 20 -4.59 -3.72 -0.05
CA ARG A 20 -3.69 -3.67 1.11
C ARG A 20 -3.15 -2.27 1.44
N LYS A 21 -3.24 -1.34 0.49
CA LYS A 21 -2.73 0.04 0.60
C LYS A 21 -3.85 1.07 0.79
N ARG A 22 -5.06 0.69 1.20
CA ARG A 22 -6.11 1.68 1.41
C ARG A 22 -5.87 2.44 2.71
N CYS A 23 -5.96 3.76 2.63
CA CYS A 23 -6.02 4.63 3.80
C CYS A 23 -7.32 4.34 4.59
N PRO A 24 -7.26 4.19 5.92
CA PRO A 24 -8.45 3.93 6.73
C PRO A 24 -9.41 5.14 6.79
N ASP A 25 -8.89 6.36 6.66
CA ASP A 25 -9.68 7.59 6.80
C ASP A 25 -10.50 7.94 5.55
N CYS A 26 -9.99 7.63 4.35
CA CYS A 26 -10.64 8.06 3.10
C CYS A 26 -10.67 7.00 2.00
N GLU A 27 -10.26 5.76 2.30
CA GLU A 27 -10.19 4.60 1.40
C GLU A 27 -9.31 4.76 0.14
N ALA A 28 -8.67 5.93 -0.04
CA ALA A 28 -7.75 6.18 -1.13
C ALA A 28 -6.51 5.28 -1.03
N VAL A 29 -5.91 4.97 -2.18
CA VAL A 29 -4.70 4.14 -2.23
C VAL A 29 -3.51 4.99 -1.75
N ALA A 30 -3.01 4.67 -0.57
CA ALA A 30 -1.79 5.24 -0.02
C ALA A 30 -0.56 4.76 -0.81
N SER A 31 0.39 5.67 -0.95
CA SER A 31 1.71 5.37 -1.48
C SER A 31 2.62 4.94 -0.34
N ILE A 32 3.52 3.99 -0.61
CA ILE A 32 4.54 3.56 0.36
C ILE A 32 5.89 3.80 -0.29
N ARG A 33 6.72 4.55 0.41
CA ARG A 33 8.07 4.94 -0.01
C ARG A 33 9.07 4.49 1.05
N GLY A 34 10.32 4.36 0.66
CA GLY A 34 11.39 4.07 1.60
C GLY A 34 12.72 4.66 1.16
N VAL A 35 13.44 5.26 2.10
CA VAL A 35 14.76 5.89 1.90
C VAL A 35 15.67 5.51 3.07
N ARG A 36 16.92 5.17 2.77
CA ARG A 36 17.95 4.88 3.80
C ARG A 36 17.52 3.86 4.88
N GLY A 37 16.71 2.87 4.53
CA GLY A 37 16.24 1.82 5.45
C GLY A 37 15.01 2.20 6.28
N GLU A 38 14.50 3.42 6.13
CA GLU A 38 13.23 3.83 6.70
C GLU A 38 12.14 3.84 5.64
N TYR A 39 10.96 3.36 6.00
CA TYR A 39 9.77 3.33 5.18
C TYR A 39 8.69 4.22 5.79
N TRP A 40 7.91 4.85 4.92
CA TRP A 40 6.72 5.61 5.28
C TRP A 40 5.61 5.37 4.27
N TRP A 41 4.39 5.65 4.69
CA TRP A 41 3.24 5.71 3.81
C TRP A 41 2.60 7.08 3.87
N GLU A 42 2.08 7.54 2.73
CA GLU A 42 1.38 8.80 2.58
C GLU A 42 0.06 8.56 1.83
N CYS A 43 -1.03 9.12 2.35
CA CYS A 43 -2.30 9.16 1.65
C CYS A 43 -2.40 10.44 0.82
N PRO A 44 -2.55 10.36 -0.51
CA PRO A 44 -2.62 11.55 -1.36
C PRO A 44 -3.94 12.32 -1.26
N ASN A 45 -4.94 11.81 -0.51
CA ASN A 45 -6.28 12.39 -0.47
C ASN A 45 -6.61 13.08 0.86
N CYS A 46 -6.12 12.56 2.00
CA CYS A 46 -6.34 13.16 3.31
C CYS A 46 -5.04 13.56 4.01
N ASP A 47 -3.90 13.51 3.31
CA ASP A 47 -2.56 13.82 3.83
C ASP A 47 -2.16 12.99 5.06
N ALA A 48 -2.87 11.90 5.36
CA ALA A 48 -2.51 10.99 6.42
C ALA A 48 -1.14 10.35 6.11
N ILE A 49 -0.24 10.46 7.07
CA ILE A 49 1.12 9.93 6.97
C ILE A 49 1.38 8.95 8.13
N GLY A 50 2.14 7.90 7.85
CA GLY A 50 2.79 7.07 8.87
C GLY A 50 4.26 6.93 8.53
N ILE A 51 5.12 7.19 9.52
CA ILE A 51 6.58 7.21 9.40
C ILE A 51 7.22 6.24 10.41
N GLY A 52 8.53 6.02 10.28
CA GLY A 52 9.31 5.27 11.28
C GLY A 52 9.25 3.75 11.13
N TYR A 53 8.95 3.23 9.93
CA TYR A 53 8.88 1.80 9.71
C TYR A 53 10.21 1.25 9.18
N ASN A 54 10.74 0.20 9.81
CA ASN A 54 11.99 -0.44 9.38
C ASN A 54 11.83 -1.30 8.11
N THR A 55 10.59 -1.62 7.71
CA THR A 55 10.31 -2.41 6.52
C THR A 55 9.06 -1.92 5.80
N ARG A 56 8.97 -2.23 4.50
CA ARG A 56 7.76 -1.98 3.70
C ARG A 56 6.53 -2.70 4.27
N SER A 57 6.72 -3.89 4.82
CA SER A 57 5.63 -4.67 5.44
C SER A 57 5.13 -3.99 6.71
N ALA A 58 6.04 -3.49 7.56
CA ALA A 58 5.66 -2.73 8.75
C ALA A 58 4.89 -1.44 8.39
N ALA A 59 5.27 -0.75 7.30
CA ALA A 59 4.50 0.40 6.81
C ALA A 59 3.09 0.01 6.31
N LEU A 60 2.94 -1.16 5.66
CA LEU A 60 1.64 -1.69 5.26
C LEU A 60 0.78 -2.06 6.48
N GLU A 61 1.37 -2.70 7.49
CA GLU A 61 0.67 -3.05 8.73
C GLU A 61 0.23 -1.80 9.48
N GLY A 62 1.10 -0.79 9.62
CA GLY A 62 0.76 0.48 10.24
C GLY A 62 -0.38 1.22 9.54
N LEU A 63 -0.44 1.13 8.21
CA LEU A 63 -1.55 1.65 7.42
C LEU A 63 -2.87 0.91 7.70
N GLN A 64 -2.84 -0.42 7.89
CA GLN A 64 -4.02 -1.23 8.20
C GLN A 64 -4.48 -1.08 9.66
N ASN A 65 -3.53 -0.93 10.59
CA ASN A 65 -3.81 -0.92 12.03
C ASN A 65 -4.35 0.42 12.55
N ARG A 66 -4.21 1.50 11.77
CA ARG A 66 -4.80 2.82 12.07
C ARG A 66 -6.34 2.83 12.03
N ARG A 67 -6.97 1.70 11.67
CA ARG A 67 -8.43 1.50 11.74
C ARG A 67 -8.95 1.10 13.13
N SER A 68 -8.07 0.93 14.12
CA SER A 68 -8.41 0.48 15.48
C SER A 68 -8.59 1.63 16.48
#